data_AF-A0A1X7UCC0-F1
#
_entry.id   AF-A0A1X7UCC0-F1
#
_cell.length_a   1.000
_cell.length_b   1.000
_cell.length_c   1.000
_cell.angle_alpha   90.00
_cell.angle_beta   90.00
_cell.angle_gamma   90.00
#
_symmetry.space_group_name_H-M   'P 1'
#
loop_
_entity.id
_entity.type
_entity.pdbx_description
1 polymer ?
#
loop_
_entity_poly.entity_id
_entity_poly.type
_entity_poly.pdbx_seq_one_letter_code
_entity_poly.pdbx_strand_id
1 'polypeptide(L)'
;LGEILSCEVEPGNIFDPYAVAIKRSCNYGDNNTVGHVLRKISVVCCLVLKRGTINYTVTGARNHTTDLIQGGLEVPCTLTVTGMKQDIEKVKQLLERAP
;
A
#
# COMPACT_ATOMS: atom_id res chain seq x y z
N LEU A 1 12.19 -4.20 10.38
CA LEU A 1 12.96 -3.25 9.54
C LEU A 1 13.57 -4.05 8.40
N GLY A 2 13.52 -3.53 7.17
CA GLY A 2 13.97 -4.24 5.96
C GLY A 2 13.04 -5.37 5.49
N GLU A 3 11.90 -5.55 6.15
CA GLU A 3 10.90 -6.56 5.80
C GLU A 3 10.17 -6.13 4.52
N ILE A 4 10.05 -7.04 3.56
CA ILE A 4 9.32 -6.83 2.30
C ILE A 4 7.92 -7.42 2.46
N LEU A 5 6.92 -6.56 2.26
CA LEU A 5 5.50 -6.89 2.35
C LEU A 5 4.86 -6.79 0.96
N SER A 6 3.97 -7.72 0.64
CA SER A 6 3.20 -7.69 -0.61
C SER A 6 1.91 -6.91 -0.43
N CYS A 7 1.23 -6.62 -1.54
CA CYS A 7 -0.04 -5.88 -1.54
C CYS A 7 -1.08 -6.58 -2.40
N GLU A 8 -2.32 -6.55 -1.94
CA GLU A 8 -3.48 -7.11 -2.64
C GLU A 8 -4.65 -6.13 -2.57
N VAL A 9 -5.44 -6.07 -3.66
CA VAL A 9 -6.64 -5.24 -3.70
C VAL A 9 -7.74 -5.90 -2.85
N GLU A 10 -8.41 -5.11 -2.01
CA GLU A 10 -9.52 -5.55 -1.16
C GLU A 10 -10.84 -4.91 -1.66
N PRO A 11 -11.49 -5.47 -2.70
CA PRO A 11 -12.66 -4.84 -3.34
C PRO A 11 -13.92 -4.83 -2.45
N GLY A 12 -13.93 -5.58 -1.35
CA GLY A 12 -15.05 -5.67 -0.41
C GLY A 12 -15.02 -4.65 0.73
N ASN A 13 -14.07 -3.73 0.73
CA ASN A 13 -13.93 -2.77 1.82
C ASN A 13 -15.02 -1.68 1.76
N ILE A 14 -15.81 -1.56 2.83
CA ILE A 14 -16.94 -0.62 2.91
C ILE A 14 -16.51 0.83 3.13
N PHE A 15 -15.26 1.07 3.55
CA PHE A 15 -14.74 2.40 3.89
C PHE A 15 -13.93 3.02 2.74
N ASP A 16 -13.29 2.19 1.91
CA ASP A 16 -12.53 2.60 0.74
C ASP A 16 -12.71 1.59 -0.42
N PRO A 17 -13.42 1.94 -1.50
CA PRO A 17 -13.61 1.03 -2.64
C PRO A 17 -12.31 0.69 -3.39
N TYR A 18 -11.23 1.40 -3.11
CA TYR A 18 -9.90 1.14 -3.66
C TYR A 18 -8.92 0.62 -2.61
N ALA A 19 -9.43 0.10 -1.48
CA ALA A 19 -8.61 -0.41 -0.39
C ALA A 19 -7.57 -1.42 -0.92
N VAL A 20 -6.34 -1.24 -0.45
CA VAL A 20 -5.22 -2.14 -0.73
C VAL A 20 -4.70 -2.66 0.60
N ALA A 21 -4.85 -3.96 0.81
CA ALA A 21 -4.35 -4.67 1.98
C ALA A 21 -2.86 -4.95 1.83
N ILE A 22 -2.09 -4.65 2.88
CA ILE A 22 -0.68 -4.99 2.99
C ILE A 22 -0.58 -6.37 3.63
N LYS A 23 0.03 -7.31 2.92
CA LYS A 23 0.13 -8.71 3.31
C LYS A 23 1.55 -9.04 3.75
N ARG A 24 1.65 -9.73 4.88
CA ARG A 24 2.89 -10.36 5.33
C ARG A 24 2.85 -11.82 4.92
N SER A 25 3.85 -12.25 4.15
CA SER A 25 4.07 -13.67 3.87
C SER A 25 4.46 -14.37 5.17
N CYS A 26 3.69 -15.37 5.59
CA CYS A 26 4.06 -16.21 6.73
C CYS A 26 4.46 -17.62 6.27
N ASN A 27 5.39 -18.23 7.00
CA ASN A 27 5.96 -19.54 6.66
C ASN A 27 4.94 -20.69 6.58
N TYR A 28 3.71 -20.49 7.07
CA TYR A 28 2.63 -21.47 7.04
C TYR A 28 1.64 -21.29 5.87
N GLY A 29 1.99 -20.46 4.88
CA GLY A 29 1.19 -20.28 3.66
C GLY A 29 0.03 -19.30 3.79
N ASP A 30 -0.13 -18.65 4.94
CA ASP A 30 -1.19 -17.67 5.16
C ASP A 30 -0.71 -16.25 4.87
N ASN A 31 -1.49 -15.46 4.13
CA ASN A 31 -1.18 -14.06 3.82
C ASN A 31 -1.94 -13.17 4.80
N ASN A 32 -1.37 -12.97 5.99
CA ASN A 32 -2.02 -12.17 7.01
C ASN A 32 -1.98 -10.67 6.65
N THR A 33 -3.12 -10.00 6.75
CA THR A 33 -3.21 -8.55 6.56
C THR A 33 -2.59 -7.86 7.76
N VAL A 34 -1.52 -7.09 7.54
CA VAL A 34 -0.82 -6.34 8.60
C VAL A 34 -1.16 -4.85 8.61
N GLY A 35 -1.90 -4.39 7.61
CA GLY A 35 -2.35 -3.02 7.50
C GLY A 35 -2.97 -2.75 6.15
N HIS A 36 -3.31 -1.48 5.92
CA HIS A 36 -3.80 -1.00 4.64
C HIS A 36 -2.94 0.15 4.16
N VAL A 37 -2.87 0.30 2.85
CA VAL A 37 -2.30 1.49 2.22
C VAL A 37 -3.12 2.72 2.64
N LEU A 38 -2.45 3.85 2.82
CA LEU A 38 -3.13 5.11 3.13
C LEU A 38 -4.18 5.44 2.06
N ARG A 39 -5.37 5.84 2.50
CA ARG A 39 -6.51 6.16 1.62
C ARG A 39 -6.17 7.21 0.55
N LYS A 40 -5.27 8.15 0.85
CA LYS A 40 -4.85 9.21 -0.10
C LYS A 40 -4.20 8.65 -1.36
N ILE A 41 -3.54 7.49 -1.28
CA ILE A 41 -2.82 6.86 -2.39
C ILE A 41 -3.42 5.51 -2.80
N SER A 42 -4.48 5.04 -2.12
CA SER A 42 -5.08 3.71 -2.35
C SER A 42 -5.59 3.53 -3.78
N VAL A 43 -6.21 4.56 -4.35
CA VAL A 43 -6.68 4.57 -5.75
C VAL A 43 -5.52 4.30 -6.72
N VAL A 44 -4.39 4.99 -6.52
CA VAL A 44 -3.20 4.85 -7.38
C VAL A 44 -2.61 3.46 -7.22
N CYS A 45 -2.48 2.96 -5.99
CA CYS A 45 -1.97 1.63 -5.72
C CYS A 45 -2.89 0.53 -6.31
N CYS A 46 -4.20 0.69 -6.20
CA CYS A 46 -5.18 -0.22 -6.80
C CYS A 46 -5.05 -0.28 -8.33
N LEU A 47 -4.85 0.87 -8.98
CA LEU A 47 -4.61 0.93 -10.43
C LEU A 47 -3.33 0.18 -10.85
N VAL A 48 -2.24 0.34 -10.09
CA VAL A 48 -1.00 -0.39 -10.33
C VAL A 48 -1.20 -1.90 -10.22
N LEU A 49 -1.86 -2.35 -9.16
CA LEU A 49 -2.03 -3.78 -8.89
C LEU A 49 -2.87 -4.51 -9.94
N LYS A 50 -3.61 -3.80 -10.80
CA LYS A 50 -4.28 -4.40 -11.95
C LYS A 50 -3.33 -4.88 -13.04
N ARG A 51 -2.11 -4.34 -13.13
CA ARG A 51 -1.16 -4.57 -14.24
C ARG A 51 0.29 -4.76 -13.81
N GLY A 52 0.56 -4.70 -12.52
CA GLY A 52 1.89 -4.77 -11.95
C GLY A 52 1.84 -5.20 -10.49
N THR A 53 2.97 -5.03 -9.81
CA THR A 53 3.12 -5.41 -8.41
C THR A 53 3.59 -4.22 -7.58
N ILE A 54 3.15 -4.22 -6.32
CA ILE A 54 3.60 -3.28 -5.30
C ILE A 54 4.19 -4.10 -4.16
N ASN A 55 5.40 -3.72 -3.77
CA ASN A 55 6.02 -4.22 -2.56
C ASN A 55 6.36 -3.03 -1.64
N TYR A 56 6.16 -3.20 -0.34
CA TYR A 56 6.59 -2.25 0.67
C TYR A 56 7.78 -2.79 1.43
N THR A 57 8.81 -1.96 1.60
CA THR A 57 9.93 -2.25 2.49
C THR A 57 9.77 -1.44 3.77
N VAL A 58 9.65 -2.09 4.91
CA VAL A 58 9.51 -1.40 6.21
C VAL A 58 10.82 -0.70 6.57
N THR A 59 10.82 0.63 6.60
CA THR A 59 12.02 1.44 6.83
C THR A 59 12.15 1.98 8.25
N GLY A 60 11.06 2.01 9.01
CA GLY A 60 11.04 2.59 10.35
C GLY A 60 10.24 1.80 11.38
N ALA A 61 10.29 2.29 12.62
CA ALA A 61 9.39 1.86 13.67
C ALA A 61 8.01 2.49 13.49
N ARG A 62 7.02 1.90 14.13
CA ARG A 62 5.64 2.41 14.20
C ARG A 62 5.61 3.79 14.86
N ASN A 63 4.94 4.72 14.20
CA ASN A 63 4.75 6.12 14.60
C ASN A 63 3.25 6.42 14.73
N HIS A 64 2.92 7.49 15.45
CA HIS A 64 1.53 7.93 15.55
C HIS A 64 1.16 8.76 14.33
N THR A 65 0.05 8.43 13.67
CA THR A 65 -0.50 9.20 12.56
C THR A 65 -1.63 10.12 13.04
N THR A 66 -1.73 11.28 12.42
CA THR A 66 -2.82 12.24 12.59
C THR A 66 -3.84 12.19 11.46
N ASP A 67 -3.61 11.35 10.45
CA ASP A 67 -4.48 11.23 9.27
C ASP A 67 -5.84 10.56 9.58
N LEU A 68 -5.99 9.94 10.75
CA LEU A 68 -7.24 9.38 11.25
C LEU A 68 -7.75 10.20 12.43
N ILE A 69 -9.05 10.56 12.42
CA ILE A 69 -9.70 11.36 13.47
C ILE A 69 -9.55 10.68 14.85
N GLN A 70 -9.62 9.35 14.89
CA GLN A 70 -9.44 8.54 16.09
C GLN A 70 -7.98 8.39 16.54
N GLY A 71 -7.01 8.97 15.80
CA GLY A 71 -5.60 8.64 15.91
C GLY A 71 -5.30 7.27 15.30
N GLY A 72 -4.05 7.05 14.87
CA GLY A 72 -3.66 5.76 14.31
C GLY A 72 -2.18 5.46 14.50
N LEU A 73 -1.80 4.24 14.17
CA LEU A 73 -0.41 3.85 14.02
C LEU A 73 -0.08 3.71 12.54
N GLU A 74 0.96 4.42 12.11
CA GLU A 74 1.55 4.26 10.78
C GLU A 74 2.93 3.63 10.91
N VAL A 75 3.36 2.95 9.85
CA VAL A 75 4.71 2.40 9.76
C VAL A 75 5.37 3.02 8.54
N PRO A 76 6.53 3.69 8.70
CA PRO A 76 7.29 4.22 7.58
C PRO A 76 7.75 3.08 6.68
N CYS A 77 7.45 3.21 5.39
CA CYS A 77 7.80 2.22 4.39
C CYS A 77 8.22 2.89 3.08
N THR A 78 9.08 2.21 2.31
CA THR A 78 9.37 2.56 0.91
C THR A 78 8.49 1.72 -0.01
N LEU A 79 7.76 2.39 -0.89
CA LEU A 79 6.94 1.77 -1.94
C LEU A 79 7.82 1.45 -3.16
N THR A 80 7.83 0.19 -3.59
CA THR A 80 8.46 -0.25 -4.85
C THR A 80 7.38 -0.73 -5.80
N VAL A 81 7.24 -0.02 -6.93
CA VAL A 81 6.29 -0.36 -8.00
C VAL A 81 7.04 -1.04 -9.14
N THR A 82 6.59 -2.24 -9.52
CA THR A 82 7.13 -2.97 -10.68
C THR A 82 6.02 -3.20 -11.69
N GLY A 83 6.29 -2.93 -12.96
CA GLY A 83 5.30 -3.06 -14.03
C GLY A 83 5.79 -2.48 -15.35
N MET A 84 4.86 -2.27 -16.29
CA MET A 84 5.19 -1.65 -17.57
C MET A 84 5.56 -0.18 -17.38
N LYS A 85 6.56 0.30 -18.16
CA LYS A 85 7.05 1.68 -18.08
C LYS A 85 5.93 2.73 -18.16
N GLN A 86 4.97 2.53 -19.07
CA GLN A 86 3.84 3.44 -19.26
C GLN A 86 2.94 3.54 -18.01
N ASP A 87 2.75 2.43 -17.30
CA ASP A 87 1.93 2.40 -16.09
C ASP A 87 2.68 3.04 -14.91
N ILE A 88 3.99 2.78 -14.79
CA ILE A 88 4.86 3.42 -13.79
C ILE A 88 4.87 4.94 -13.97
N GLU A 89 4.93 5.42 -15.21
CA GLU A 89 5.00 6.86 -15.51
C GLU A 89 3.67 7.57 -15.19
N LYS A 90 2.53 6.93 -15.48
CA LYS A 90 1.21 7.42 -15.03
C LYS A 90 1.11 7.47 -13.52
N VAL A 91 1.64 6.46 -12.82
CA VAL A 91 1.62 6.40 -11.35
C VAL A 91 2.43 7.53 -10.75
N LYS A 92 3.62 7.83 -11.30
CA LYS A 92 4.40 9.00 -10.89
C LYS A 92 3.59 10.29 -11.03
N GLN A 93 2.96 10.52 -12.17
CA GLN A 93 2.12 11.70 -12.40
C GLN A 93 0.92 11.78 -11.44
N LEU A 94 0.32 10.64 -11.08
CA LEU A 94 -0.80 10.59 -10.15
C LEU A 94 -0.35 10.85 -8.71
N LEU A 95 0.81 10.34 -8.30
CA LEU A 95 1.37 10.57 -6.97
C LEU A 95 1.83 12.03 -6.79
N GLU A 96 2.40 12.65 -7.81
CA GLU A 96 2.76 14.09 -7.78
C GLU A 96 1.54 15.01 -7.64
N ARG A 97 0.36 14.53 -8.06
CA ARG A 97 -0.91 15.25 -7.97
C ARG A 97 -1.77 14.82 -6.78
N ALA A 98 -1.34 13.82 -6.03
CA ALA A 98 -2.06 13.35 -4.86
C ALA A 98 -1.94 14.40 -3.73
N PRO A 99 -3.05 14.76 -3.07
CA PRO A 99 -3.09 15.82 -2.05
C PRO A 99 -2.40 15.43 -0.73
#